data_AF-A0A857MNS0-F1
#
_entry.id   AF-A0A857MNS0-F1
#
_cell.length_a   1.000
_cell.length_b   1.000
_cell.length_c   1.000
_cell.angle_alpha   90.00
_cell.angle_beta   90.00
_cell.angle_gamma   90.00
#
_symmetry.space_group_name_H-M   'P 1'
#
loop_
_entity.id
_entity.type
_entity.pdbx_description
1 polymer ?
#
loop_
_entity_poly.entity_id
_entity_poly.type
_entity_poly.pdbx_seq_one_letter_code
_entity_poly.pdbx_strand_id
1 'polypeptide(L)'
;MTREYGDALRRVVQPGGVVMVNMIAGEQGGCQELLSTREAPYRYNFSQRLVSTSEGTHPDTLHNIIGVYGEALPQYTGYQDTQIPRFEPYTDDFAPAERIRQNCAA
;
A
#
# COMPACT_ATOMS: atom_id res chain seq x y z
N MET A 1 -7.11 -2.07 -6.65
CA MET A 1 -7.44 -1.01 -5.69
C MET A 1 -7.64 0.26 -6.47
N THR A 2 -8.73 1.00 -6.24
CA THR A 2 -9.17 2.07 -7.16
C THR A 2 -9.20 3.44 -6.47
N ARG A 3 -9.27 4.50 -7.27
CA ARG A 3 -9.37 5.89 -6.80
C ARG A 3 -10.61 6.11 -5.94
N GLU A 4 -11.74 5.55 -6.35
CA GLU A 4 -13.04 5.68 -5.67
C GLU A 4 -12.97 5.13 -4.24
N TYR A 5 -12.25 4.03 -4.04
CA TYR A 5 -12.01 3.48 -2.72
C TYR A 5 -11.17 4.42 -1.85
N GLY A 6 -10.10 5.01 -2.40
CA GLY A 6 -9.29 6.00 -1.70
C GLY A 6 -10.09 7.26 -1.32
N ASP A 7 -10.91 7.75 -2.24
CA ASP A 7 -11.76 8.93 -2.02
C ASP A 7 -12.82 8.66 -0.95
N ALA A 8 -13.40 7.45 -0.93
CA ALA A 8 -14.33 7.04 0.11
C ALA A 8 -13.66 7.02 1.50
N LEU A 9 -12.43 6.50 1.58
CA LEU A 9 -11.65 6.52 2.83
C LEU A 9 -11.39 7.95 3.31
N ARG A 10 -10.94 8.85 2.42
CA ARG A 10 -10.68 10.24 2.77
C ARG A 10 -11.89 10.96 3.36
N ARG A 11 -13.11 10.61 2.95
CA ARG A 11 -14.35 11.21 3.47
C ARG A 11 -14.72 10.74 4.89
N VAL A 12 -14.30 9.54 5.28
CA VAL A 12 -14.68 8.94 6.58
C VAL A 12 -13.58 9.05 7.64
N VAL A 13 -12.33 9.20 7.21
CA VAL A 13 -11.20 9.40 8.13
C VAL A 13 -11.29 10.80 8.74
N GLN A 14 -11.41 10.85 10.06
CA GLN A 14 -11.44 12.10 10.81
C GLN A 14 -10.09 12.83 10.73
N PRO A 15 -10.04 14.16 10.99
CA PRO A 15 -8.77 14.86 11.15
C PRO A 15 -7.86 14.17 12.18
N GLY A 16 -6.63 13.86 11.77
CA GLY A 16 -5.67 13.10 12.60
C GLY A 16 -5.92 11.58 12.67
N GLY A 17 -6.96 11.09 12.01
CA GLY A 17 -7.21 9.66 11.85
C GLY A 17 -6.20 9.00 10.91
N VAL A 18 -6.07 7.68 11.06
CA VAL A 18 -5.13 6.87 10.27
C VAL A 18 -5.86 5.71 9.61
N VAL A 19 -5.38 5.31 8.44
CA VAL A 19 -5.81 4.08 7.75
C VAL A 19 -4.72 3.05 7.92
N MET A 20 -5.08 1.89 8.49
CA MET A 20 -4.20 0.72 8.55
C MET A 20 -4.72 -0.36 7.62
N VAL A 21 -3.83 -0.92 6.81
CA VAL A 21 -4.18 -1.97 5.84
C VAL A 21 -3.12 -3.07 5.86
N ASN A 22 -3.59 -4.31 5.80
CA ASN A 22 -2.73 -5.44 5.47
C ASN A 22 -2.73 -5.67 3.95
N MET A 23 -1.55 -5.63 3.33
CA MET A 23 -1.35 -5.87 1.91
C MET A 23 -0.56 -7.16 1.72
N ILE A 24 -1.05 -8.05 0.87
CA ILE A 24 -0.30 -9.22 0.41
C ILE A 24 0.47 -8.82 -0.84
N ALA A 25 1.76 -8.54 -0.71
CA ALA A 25 2.64 -8.06 -1.78
C ALA A 25 4.12 -8.35 -1.47
N GLY A 26 5.04 -7.75 -2.22
CA GLY A 26 6.47 -7.77 -1.95
C GLY A 26 7.12 -6.42 -2.28
N GLU A 27 8.29 -6.16 -1.72
CA GLU A 27 8.99 -4.88 -1.80
C GLU A 27 9.89 -4.77 -3.05
N GLN A 28 10.21 -5.90 -3.69
CA GLN A 28 11.16 -5.99 -4.81
C GLN A 28 10.63 -6.86 -5.96
N GLY A 29 11.32 -6.82 -7.11
CA GLY A 29 10.99 -7.63 -8.29
C GLY A 29 9.60 -7.33 -8.87
N GLY A 30 8.99 -8.34 -9.50
CA GLY A 30 7.62 -8.25 -10.01
C GLY A 30 6.57 -7.96 -8.92
N CYS A 31 6.91 -8.21 -7.66
CA CYS A 31 6.06 -7.93 -6.51
C CYS A 31 5.99 -6.45 -6.12
N GLN A 32 7.01 -5.65 -6.47
CA GLN A 32 7.02 -4.21 -6.18
C GLN A 32 5.91 -3.47 -6.93
N GLU A 33 5.58 -3.89 -8.15
CA GLU A 33 4.47 -3.33 -8.92
C GLU A 33 3.12 -3.61 -8.23
N LEU A 34 2.96 -4.82 -7.67
CA LEU A 34 1.78 -5.19 -6.91
C LEU A 34 1.65 -4.32 -5.65
N LEU A 35 2.74 -4.12 -4.92
CA LEU A 35 2.75 -3.26 -3.74
C LEU A 35 2.40 -1.81 -4.13
N SER A 36 3.08 -1.24 -5.12
CA SER A 36 2.81 0.12 -5.61
C SER A 36 1.35 0.31 -6.03
N THR A 37 0.78 -0.68 -6.73
CA THR A 37 -0.64 -0.72 -7.11
C THR A 37 -1.58 -0.75 -5.90
N ARG A 38 -1.26 -1.55 -4.87
CA ARG A 38 -2.08 -1.65 -3.67
C ARG A 38 -2.00 -0.38 -2.83
N GLU A 39 -0.85 0.27 -2.79
CA GLU A 39 -0.64 1.52 -2.05
C GLU A 39 -1.26 2.75 -2.71
N ALA A 40 -1.42 2.73 -4.05
CA ALA A 40 -1.80 3.88 -4.86
C ALA A 40 -2.96 4.73 -4.32
N PRO A 41 -4.15 4.18 -3.98
CA PRO A 41 -5.26 5.02 -3.52
C PRO A 41 -5.02 5.67 -2.15
N TYR A 42 -4.21 5.04 -1.30
CA TYR A 42 -3.84 5.60 -0.01
C TYR A 42 -2.83 6.72 -0.18
N ARG A 43 -1.77 6.50 -0.97
CA ARG A 43 -0.73 7.50 -1.24
C ARG A 43 -1.21 8.68 -2.09
N TYR A 44 -2.33 8.52 -2.79
CA TYR A 44 -3.03 9.59 -3.50
C TYR A 44 -3.79 10.51 -2.53
N ASN A 45 -4.35 9.96 -1.44
CA ASN A 45 -5.24 10.68 -0.53
C ASN A 45 -4.58 11.13 0.78
N PHE A 46 -3.48 10.50 1.19
CA PHE A 46 -2.78 10.79 2.44
C PHE A 46 -1.32 11.14 2.17
N SER A 47 -0.83 12.20 2.82
CA SER A 47 0.52 12.73 2.58
C SER A 47 1.64 11.91 3.24
N GLN A 48 1.35 11.24 4.36
CA GLN A 48 2.31 10.45 5.11
C GLN A 48 1.99 8.96 5.06
N ARG A 49 3.06 8.17 5.19
CA ARG A 49 2.99 6.72 5.14
C ARG A 49 4.10 6.08 5.96
N LEU A 50 3.76 4.98 6.59
CA LEU A 50 4.70 4.09 7.26
C LEU A 50 4.36 2.64 6.93
N VAL A 51 5.35 1.78 6.68
CA VAL A 51 5.14 0.35 6.45
C VAL A 51 5.96 -0.51 7.38
N SER A 52 5.41 -1.68 7.70
CA SER A 52 6.09 -2.74 8.45
C SER A 52 5.97 -4.05 7.68
N THR A 53 7.08 -4.76 7.58
CA THR A 53 7.18 -6.10 6.96
C THR A 53 7.61 -7.12 8.00
N SER A 54 7.20 -8.37 7.83
CA SER A 54 7.55 -9.43 8.78
C SER A 54 9.03 -9.80 8.64
N GLU A 55 9.75 -9.88 9.76
CA GLU A 55 11.15 -10.32 9.75
C GLU A 55 11.30 -11.71 9.12
N GLY A 56 12.39 -11.91 8.35
CA GLY A 56 12.70 -13.18 7.69
C GLY A 56 11.89 -13.47 6.41
N THR A 57 11.09 -12.52 5.93
CA THR A 57 10.42 -12.65 4.63
C THR A 57 11.33 -12.20 3.49
N HIS A 58 11.29 -12.93 2.38
CA HIS A 58 12.02 -12.57 1.17
C HIS A 58 11.29 -11.41 0.47
N PRO A 59 11.95 -10.26 0.21
CA PRO A 59 11.29 -9.06 -0.26
C PRO A 59 10.72 -9.18 -1.68
N ASP A 60 11.15 -10.17 -2.45
CA ASP A 60 10.69 -10.52 -3.80
C ASP A 60 9.56 -11.57 -3.80
N THR A 61 9.01 -11.91 -2.63
CA THR A 61 7.91 -12.89 -2.50
C THR A 61 6.67 -12.26 -1.88
N LEU A 62 5.50 -12.87 -2.10
CA LEU A 62 4.25 -12.46 -1.46
C LEU A 62 4.31 -12.69 0.06
N HIS A 63 4.18 -11.61 0.82
CA HIS A 63 4.04 -11.64 2.28
C HIS A 63 3.13 -10.50 2.76
N ASN A 64 2.83 -10.49 4.06
CA ASN A 64 2.02 -9.43 4.66
C ASN A 64 2.87 -8.19 4.89
N ILE A 65 2.40 -7.06 4.37
CA ILE A 65 2.94 -5.72 4.56
C ILE A 65 1.86 -4.88 5.19
N ILE A 66 2.11 -4.36 6.39
CA ILE A 66 1.18 -3.47 7.08
C ILE A 66 1.51 -2.03 6.70
N GLY A 67 0.59 -1.36 6.02
CA GLY A 67 0.69 0.06 5.69
C GLY A 67 -0.17 0.91 6.63
N VAL A 68 0.40 2.03 7.09
CA VAL A 68 -0.28 3.08 7.86
C VAL A 68 -0.23 4.36 7.04
N TYR A 69 -1.37 5.00 6.84
CA TYR A 69 -1.51 6.21 6.02
C TYR A 69 -2.28 7.29 6.79
N GLY A 70 -1.86 8.55 6.65
CA GLY A 70 -2.50 9.70 7.30
C GLY A 70 -1.81 11.02 6.97
N GLU A 71 -2.20 12.10 7.64
CA GLU A 71 -1.60 13.44 7.42
C GLU A 71 -0.49 13.78 8.43
N ALA A 72 -0.51 13.16 9.61
CA ALA A 72 0.45 13.38 10.69
C ALA A 72 0.60 12.10 11.50
N LEU A 73 1.40 11.16 11.00
CA LEU A 73 1.63 9.87 11.63
C LEU A 73 2.63 10.01 12.80
N PRO A 74 2.31 9.45 13.98
CA PRO A 74 3.34 9.25 14.99
C PRO A 74 4.31 8.18 14.51
N GLN A 75 5.49 8.12 15.12
CA GLN A 75 6.42 7.04 14.86
C GLN A 75 5.94 5.76 15.54
N TYR A 76 5.90 4.66 14.79
CA TYR A 76 5.58 3.33 15.31
C TYR A 76 6.84 2.45 15.29
N THR A 77 7.05 1.67 16.35
CA THR A 77 8.18 0.72 16.41
C THR A 77 8.06 -0.33 15.31
N GLY A 78 9.13 -0.54 14.55
CA GLY A 78 9.15 -1.52 13.45
C GLY A 78 8.48 -1.03 12.16
N TYR A 79 8.14 0.25 12.07
CA TYR A 79 7.64 0.88 10.85
C TYR A 79 8.65 1.86 10.27
N GLN A 80 8.69 1.91 8.94
CA GLN A 80 9.63 2.73 8.18
C GLN A 80 8.96 3.36 6.96
N ASP A 81 9.48 4.51 6.54
CA ASP A 81 9.12 5.10 5.23
C ASP A 81 10.07 4.55 4.16
N THR A 82 9.68 3.43 3.55
CA THR A 82 10.42 2.81 2.45
C THR A 82 10.22 3.54 1.12
N GLN A 83 11.26 3.63 0.29
CA GLN A 83 11.12 4.19 -1.05
C GLN A 83 10.40 3.21 -1.98
N ILE A 84 9.06 3.28 -2.02
CA ILE A 84 8.22 2.52 -2.95
C ILE A 84 7.79 3.44 -4.10
N PRO A 85 7.92 3.02 -5.37
CA PRO A 85 7.45 3.80 -6.52
C PRO A 85 6.00 4.26 -6.36
N ARG A 86 5.71 5.52 -6.74
CA ARG A 86 4.34 6.05 -6.74
C ARG A 86 3.65 5.70 -8.05
N PHE A 87 2.45 5.14 -7.94
CA PHE A 87 1.59 4.81 -9.07
C PHE A 87 0.28 5.59 -8.92
N GLU A 88 -0.30 6.00 -10.04
CA GLU A 88 -1.66 6.55 -10.03
C GLU A 88 -2.66 5.43 -9.69
N PRO A 89 -3.67 5.69 -8.85
CA PRO A 89 -4.70 4.71 -8.58
C PRO A 89 -5.51 4.44 -9.85
N TYR A 90 -5.88 3.17 -10.05
CA TYR A 90 -6.78 2.77 -11.13
C TYR A 90 -8.14 3.47 -10.98
N THR A 91 -8.75 3.82 -12.11
CA THR A 91 -10.04 4.52 -12.18
C THR A 91 -11.14 3.69 -12.83
N ASP A 92 -10.87 2.41 -13.11
CA ASP A 92 -11.90 1.49 -13.62
C ASP A 92 -12.37 0.55 -12.50
N ASP A 93 -13.55 -0.03 -12.69
CA ASP A 93 -14.12 -1.03 -11.77
C ASP A 93 -13.38 -2.39 -11.86
N PHE A 94 -12.38 -2.52 -12.74
CA PHE A 94 -11.65 -3.74 -13.02
C PHE A 94 -10.24 -3.67 -12.45
N ALA A 95 -10.12 -3.80 -11.12
CA ALA A 95 -8.82 -3.77 -10.46
C ALA A 95 -7.87 -4.85 -11.01
N PRO A 96 -6.80 -4.51 -11.75
CA PRO A 96 -5.91 -5.50 -12.38
C PRO A 96 -4.90 -6.11 -11.39
N ALA A 97 -5.07 -5.86 -10.09
CA ALA A 97 -4.17 -6.31 -9.04
C ALA A 97 -3.99 -7.83 -9.02
N GLU A 98 -5.02 -8.60 -9.41
CA GLU A 98 -4.90 -10.07 -9.50
C GLU A 98 -4.00 -10.51 -10.67
N ARG A 99 -4.02 -9.79 -11.80
CA ARG A 99 -3.09 -10.05 -12.92
C ARG A 99 -1.65 -9.76 -12.49
N ILE A 100 -1.41 -8.63 -11.82
CA ILE A 100 -0.07 -8.26 -11.34
C ILE A 100 0.41 -9.26 -10.27
N ARG A 101 -0.50 -9.73 -9.43
CA ARG A 101 -0.20 -10.76 -8.42
C ARG A 101 0.29 -12.07 -9.03
N GLN A 102 -0.27 -12.49 -10.17
CA GLN A 102 0.24 -13.69 -10.87
C GLN A 102 1.69 -13.53 -11.32
N ASN A 103 2.12 -12.31 -11.67
CA ASN A 103 3.51 -12.02 -12.07
C ASN A 103 4.50 -11.95 -10.89
N CYS A 104 3.99 -11.81 -9.66
CA CYS A 104 4.80 -11.79 -8.43
C CYS A 104 5.15 -13.20 -7.92
N ALA A 105 4.54 -14.26 -8.48
CA ALA A 105 4.82 -15.65 -8.11
C ALA A 105 5.84 -16.36 -9.01
N ALA A 106 6.54 -15.61 -9.88
CA ALA A 106 7.47 -16.14 -10.88
C ALA A 106 8.93 -16.16 -10.39
#